data_AF-A0A3D2F6S5-F1
#
_entry.id   AF-A0A3D2F6S5-F1
#
_cell.length_a   1.000
_cell.length_b   1.000
_cell.length_c   1.000
_cell.angle_alpha   90.00
_cell.angle_beta   90.00
_cell.angle_gamma   90.00
#
_symmetry.space_group_name_H-M   'P 1'
#
loop_
_entity.id
_entity.type
_entity.pdbx_description
1 polymer ?
#
loop_
_entity_poly.entity_id
_entity_poly.type
_entity_poly.pdbx_seq_one_letter_code
_entity_poly.pdbx_strand_id
1 'polypeptide(L)'
;DAGAIKACFVFLRMDDSLSALPADTLALSQATQSMLLWSDTAFRTQSPLALVGETTVLRPEIGQVIAAAYDPILPVSSHDPTHALRMSARIGVMQ
;
A
#
# COMPACT_ATOMS: atom_id res chain seq x y z
N ASP A 1 17.30 -7.26 -12.49
CA ASP A 1 16.61 -6.19 -13.27
C ASP A 1 15.16 -6.50 -13.65
N ALA A 2 14.42 -7.29 -12.87
CA ALA A 2 13.03 -7.72 -13.17
C ALA A 2 11.93 -6.72 -12.74
N GLY A 3 12.24 -5.42 -12.66
CA GLY A 3 11.25 -4.38 -12.32
C GLY A 3 10.86 -4.24 -10.84
N ALA A 4 11.57 -4.90 -9.92
CA ALA A 4 11.29 -4.79 -8.48
C ALA A 4 11.64 -3.39 -7.93
N ILE A 5 10.86 -2.95 -6.92
CA ILE A 5 11.21 -1.79 -6.10
C ILE A 5 12.46 -2.12 -5.28
N LYS A 6 13.52 -1.33 -5.45
CA LYS A 6 14.79 -1.47 -4.69
C LYS A 6 14.85 -0.52 -3.49
N ALA A 7 14.35 0.71 -3.68
CA ALA A 7 14.26 1.73 -2.66
C ALA A 7 13.20 2.76 -3.07
N CYS A 8 12.48 3.29 -2.07
CA CYS A 8 11.57 4.42 -2.22
C CYS A 8 12.00 5.53 -1.27
N PHE A 9 12.13 6.75 -1.78
CA PHE A 9 12.44 7.94 -0.99
C PHE A 9 11.31 8.95 -1.20
N VAL A 10 10.66 9.36 -0.12
CA VAL A 10 9.54 10.30 -0.16
C VAL A 10 9.95 11.58 0.56
N PHE A 11 9.87 12.69 -0.16
CA PHE A 11 10.16 14.03 0.37
C PHE A 11 8.85 14.80 0.48
N LEU A 12 8.43 15.08 1.70
CA LEU A 12 7.23 15.86 1.97
C LEU A 12 7.63 17.32 2.22
N ARG A 13 7.06 18.23 1.41
CA ARG A 13 7.08 19.65 1.74
C ARG A 13 6.00 19.90 2.78
N MET A 14 6.40 20.03 4.04
CA MET A 14 5.47 20.31 5.13
C MET A 14 4.80 21.68 4.93
N ASP A 15 3.47 21.68 4.85
CA ASP A 15 2.61 22.86 4.93
C ASP A 15 1.71 22.76 6.15
N ASP A 16 0.83 23.75 6.35
CA ASP A 16 -0.06 23.80 7.52
C ASP A 16 -1.00 22.58 7.58
N SER A 17 -1.43 22.07 6.42
CA SER A 17 -2.35 20.92 6.34
C SER A 17 -1.65 19.61 6.71
N LEU A 18 -0.43 19.39 6.23
CA LEU A 18 0.39 18.24 6.58
C LEU A 18 0.85 18.31 8.03
N SER A 19 1.14 19.51 8.54
CA SER A 19 1.59 19.71 9.92
C SER A 19 0.50 19.43 10.95
N ALA A 20 -0.78 19.47 10.54
CA ALA A 20 -1.90 19.06 11.37
C ALA A 20 -2.06 17.53 11.47
N LEU A 21 -1.36 16.75 10.63
CA LEU A 21 -1.43 15.30 10.63
C LEU A 21 -0.31 14.69 11.50
N PRO A 22 -0.61 13.64 12.28
CA PRO A 22 0.41 12.86 12.96
C PRO A 22 1.45 12.29 11.98
N ALA A 23 2.72 12.26 12.41
CA ALA A 23 3.82 11.81 11.56
C ALA A 23 3.72 10.33 11.13
N ASP A 24 3.17 9.48 12.01
CA ASP A 24 2.89 8.07 11.71
C ASP A 24 1.82 7.91 10.62
N THR A 25 0.81 8.76 10.62
CA THR A 25 -0.25 8.82 9.60
C THR A 25 0.31 9.22 8.25
N LEU A 26 1.17 10.25 8.23
CA LEU A 26 1.89 10.64 7.02
C LEU A 26 2.75 9.49 6.51
N ALA A 27 3.60 8.92 7.37
CA ALA A 27 4.51 7.83 7.00
C ALA A 27 3.77 6.60 6.48
N LEU A 28 2.71 6.16 7.16
CA LEU A 28 1.94 4.98 6.78
C LEU A 28 1.20 5.19 5.45
N SER A 29 0.68 6.40 5.21
CA SER A 29 0.05 6.75 3.93
C SER A 29 1.05 6.71 2.78
N GLN A 30 2.23 7.32 2.97
CA GLN A 30 3.28 7.34 1.94
C GLN A 30 3.84 5.94 1.66
N ALA A 31 4.07 5.13 2.71
CA ALA A 31 4.52 3.76 2.57
C ALA A 31 3.51 2.92 1.77
N THR A 32 2.24 2.96 2.16
CA THR A 32 1.16 2.21 1.50
C THR A 32 1.05 2.54 0.00
N GLN A 33 1.11 3.82 -0.35
CA GLN A 33 1.03 4.27 -1.73
C GLN A 33 2.29 3.97 -2.54
N SER A 34 3.45 3.86 -1.89
CA SER A 34 4.74 3.61 -2.56
C SER A 34 5.07 2.12 -2.71
N MET A 35 4.44 1.23 -1.93
CA MET A 35 4.76 -0.20 -1.93
C MET A 35 4.23 -0.95 -3.15
N LEU A 36 3.18 -0.45 -3.81
CA LEU A 36 2.54 -1.05 -4.98
C LEU A 36 2.11 0.02 -5.98
N LEU A 37 1.95 -0.38 -7.25
CA LEU A 37 1.28 0.45 -8.24
C LEU A 37 -0.24 0.33 -8.07
N TRP A 38 -0.89 1.43 -7.72
CA TRP A 38 -2.33 1.51 -7.56
C TRP A 38 -3.00 2.12 -8.80
N SER A 39 -4.27 1.79 -9.00
CA SER A 39 -5.11 2.45 -10.02
C SER A 39 -5.15 3.96 -9.80
N ASP A 40 -5.30 4.74 -10.86
CA ASP A 40 -5.50 6.19 -10.81
C ASP A 40 -6.79 6.59 -10.08
N THR A 41 -7.72 5.65 -9.91
CA THR A 41 -8.97 5.78 -9.16
C THR A 41 -8.88 5.26 -7.72
N ALA A 42 -7.78 4.61 -7.34
CA ALA A 42 -7.60 4.09 -6.00
C ALA A 42 -7.62 5.23 -4.96
N PHE A 43 -8.24 4.94 -3.82
CA PHE A 43 -8.29 5.83 -2.64
C PHE A 43 -8.94 7.21 -2.81
N ARG A 44 -9.56 7.50 -3.96
CA ARG A 44 -10.23 8.79 -4.21
C ARG A 44 -11.40 9.06 -3.27
N THR A 45 -12.16 8.02 -2.94
CA THR A 45 -13.37 8.12 -2.10
C THR A 45 -13.13 7.61 -0.69
N GLN A 46 -12.10 6.78 -0.49
CA GLN A 46 -11.85 6.13 0.79
C GLN A 46 -10.35 5.94 1.01
N SER A 47 -9.85 6.42 2.14
CA SER A 47 -8.46 6.26 2.54
C SER A 47 -8.06 4.77 2.66
N PRO A 48 -6.80 4.41 2.35
CA PRO A 48 -6.27 3.09 2.70
C PRO A 48 -6.07 2.90 4.21
N LEU A 49 -6.08 3.99 4.98
CA LEU A 49 -5.90 3.99 6.42
C LEU A 49 -7.25 4.09 7.13
N ALA A 50 -7.28 3.58 8.35
CA ALA A 50 -8.39 3.70 9.29
C ALA A 50 -7.88 4.19 10.65
N LEU A 51 -8.80 4.70 11.46
CA LEU A 51 -8.54 5.03 12.86
C LEU A 51 -9.13 3.93 13.74
N VAL A 52 -8.30 3.38 14.63
CA VAL A 52 -8.73 2.49 15.71
C VAL A 52 -8.45 3.21 17.02
N GLY A 53 -9.49 3.84 17.57
CA GLY A 53 -9.32 4.84 18.62
C GLY A 53 -8.53 6.03 18.10
N GLU A 54 -7.40 6.34 18.74
CA GLU A 54 -6.48 7.41 18.33
C GLU A 54 -5.32 6.90 17.45
N THR A 55 -5.25 5.59 17.19
CA THR A 55 -4.16 5.00 16.42
C THR A 55 -4.53 4.88 14.94
N THR A 56 -3.71 5.45 14.08
CA THR A 56 -3.81 5.25 12.63
C THR A 56 -3.27 3.88 12.26
N VAL A 57 -4.10 3.07 11.59
CA VAL A 57 -3.74 1.73 11.12
C VAL A 57 -4.03 1.58 9.64
N LEU A 58 -3.37 0.60 9.02
CA LEU A 58 -3.69 0.19 7.66
C LEU A 58 -5.00 -0.59 7.68
N ARG A 59 -5.91 -0.33 6.75
CA ARG A 59 -7.13 -1.13 6.62
C ARG A 59 -6.76 -2.58 6.32
N PRO A 60 -7.35 -3.56 7.02
CA PRO A 60 -6.95 -4.96 6.91
C PRO A 60 -6.92 -5.49 5.47
N GLU A 61 -7.93 -5.14 4.66
CA GLU A 61 -8.02 -5.53 3.26
C GLU A 61 -6.88 -4.97 2.39
N ILE A 62 -6.40 -3.75 2.69
CA ILE A 62 -5.25 -3.16 1.98
C ILE A 62 -3.96 -3.83 2.43
N GLY A 63 -3.84 -4.12 3.73
CA GLY A 63 -2.73 -4.90 4.27
C GLY A 63 -2.63 -6.29 3.64
N GLN A 64 -3.74 -6.98 3.45
CA GLN A 64 -3.77 -8.28 2.79
C GLN A 64 -3.36 -8.21 1.31
N VAL A 65 -3.76 -7.15 0.59
CA VAL A 65 -3.32 -6.93 -0.80
C VAL A 65 -1.80 -6.73 -0.87
N ILE A 66 -1.25 -5.88 0.01
CA ILE A 66 0.21 -5.66 0.09
C ILE A 66 0.92 -6.95 0.42
N ALA A 67 0.46 -7.68 1.44
CA ALA A 67 1.08 -8.93 1.85
C ALA A 67 1.06 -9.96 0.71
N ALA A 68 -0.09 -10.14 0.05
CA ALA A 68 -0.22 -11.04 -1.09
C ALA A 68 0.70 -10.68 -2.26
N ALA A 69 0.91 -9.38 -2.53
CA ALA A 69 1.79 -8.91 -3.60
C ALA A 69 3.27 -9.23 -3.35
N TYR A 70 3.68 -9.29 -2.08
CA TYR A 70 5.06 -9.59 -1.67
C TYR A 70 5.27 -11.08 -1.34
N ASP A 71 4.31 -11.96 -1.64
CA ASP A 71 4.49 -13.41 -1.55
C ASP A 71 5.69 -13.83 -2.43
N PRO A 72 6.70 -14.54 -1.87
CA PRO A 72 7.94 -14.84 -2.58
C PRO A 72 7.77 -15.78 -3.79
N ILE A 73 6.62 -16.45 -3.90
CA ILE A 73 6.30 -17.33 -5.03
C ILE A 73 5.79 -16.50 -6.23
N LEU A 74 5.30 -15.28 -6.00
CA LEU A 74 4.87 -14.40 -7.08
C LEU A 74 6.06 -13.69 -7.74
N PRO A 75 5.95 -13.39 -9.05
CA PRO A 75 6.94 -12.54 -9.70
C PRO A 75 6.94 -11.14 -9.07
N VAL A 76 8.13 -10.55 -8.95
CA VAL A 76 8.35 -9.23 -8.33
C VAL A 76 7.67 -8.07 -9.07
N SER A 77 7.33 -8.25 -10.35
CA SER A 77 6.48 -7.36 -11.14
C SER A 77 5.85 -8.17 -12.30
N SER A 78 4.68 -7.75 -12.77
CA SER A 78 4.00 -8.38 -13.90
C SER A 78 3.07 -7.39 -14.60
N HIS A 79 3.02 -7.46 -15.93
CA HIS A 79 2.02 -6.77 -16.76
C HIS A 79 0.91 -7.72 -17.24
N ASP A 80 1.01 -9.02 -16.93
CA ASP A 80 -0.02 -10.01 -17.26
C ASP A 80 -1.21 -9.86 -16.29
N PRO A 81 -2.44 -9.61 -16.79
CA PRO A 81 -3.65 -9.50 -15.98
C PRO A 81 -3.92 -10.72 -15.08
N THR A 82 -3.45 -11.92 -15.48
CA THR A 82 -3.61 -13.13 -14.67
C THR A 82 -2.90 -13.04 -13.32
N HIS A 83 -1.91 -12.15 -13.17
CA HIS A 83 -1.24 -11.91 -11.90
C HIS A 83 -2.21 -11.42 -10.81
N ALA A 84 -3.19 -10.59 -11.16
CA ALA A 84 -4.21 -10.13 -10.22
C ALA A 84 -5.08 -11.27 -9.69
N LEU A 85 -5.37 -12.29 -10.51
CA LEU A 85 -6.12 -13.49 -10.08
C LEU A 85 -5.29 -14.32 -9.09
N ARG A 86 -3.98 -14.45 -9.35
CA ARG A 86 -3.06 -15.13 -8.42
C ARG A 86 -2.96 -14.40 -7.09
N MET A 87 -2.87 -13.07 -7.10
CA MET A 87 -2.90 -12.26 -5.88
C MET A 87 -4.23 -12.42 -5.14
N SER A 88 -5.36 -12.32 -5.84
CA SER A 88 -6.70 -12.48 -5.26
C SER A 88 -6.87 -13.81 -4.53
N ALA A 89 -6.38 -14.91 -5.10
CA ALA A 89 -6.43 -16.22 -4.46
C ALA A 89 -5.59 -16.33 -3.16
N ARG A 90 -4.65 -15.41 -2.92
CA ARG A 90 -3.81 -15.38 -1.71
C ARG A 90 -4.36 -14.48 -0.61
N ILE A 91 -5.19 -13.52 -0.97
CA ILE A 91 -5.86 -12.63 -0.02
C ILE A 91 -6.74 -13.49 0.91
N GLY A 92 -6.53 -13.37 2.23
CA GLY A 92 -7.25 -14.14 3.24
C GLY A 92 -6.71 -15.55 3.53
N VAL A 93 -5.75 -16.05 2.74
CA VAL A 93 -5.04 -17.32 3.03
C VAL A 93 -3.79 -17.07 3.88
N MET A 94 -3.14 -15.91 3.70
CA MET A 94 -2.06 -15.44 4.57
C MET A 94 -2.66 -14.94 5.89
N GLN A 95 -2.51 -15.70 6.96
CA GLN A 95 -2.78 -15.33 8.35
C GLN A 95 -1.52 -15.59 9.19
#